data_AF-A0A310SLN7-F1
#
_entry.id   AF-A0A310SLN7-F1
#
_cell.length_a   1.000
_cell.length_b   1.000
_cell.length_c   1.000
_cell.angle_alpha   90.00
_cell.angle_beta   90.00
_cell.angle_gamma   90.00
#
_symmetry.space_group_name_H-M   'P 1'
#
loop_
_entity.id
_entity.type
_entity.pdbx_description
1 polymer ?
#
loop_
_entity_poly.entity_id
_entity_poly.type
_entity_poly.pdbx_seq_one_letter_code
_entity_poly.pdbx_strand_id
1 'polypeptide(L)'
;MEQQDIMSYSEDSTIIGLINLHVAMVQICDRIYLKDLCITDITSPGSKKVRKQAKFLANFILYATNKESDIEDKISEIQNRAKILNDILEKKNETLKARNDKALHVAKQLSSKEKYIAEIQILQTRIEKNNKKYVDIMSRMTAAEEKKQQAVELYGTYKTQALKLSKTIGELQLEIVKTPEEYQMRLSELEQQQSAKVKERETMQEAFQDKKYLIEQQKNILTFIQEQLVKFTEIRDIHDQLKKIKVQEDNLRKQVDTLKADIVELEKKLEIQKNRHKEDEINEVHAQCEERLSSLRNLSAKLLRYFKTKIS
;
A
#
# COMPACT_ATOMS: atom_id res chain seq x y z
N MET A 1 70.03 67.33 55.06
CA MET A 1 70.33 65.96 55.51
C MET A 1 71.81 65.62 55.38
N GLU A 2 72.50 66.00 54.31
CA GLU A 2 73.91 65.62 54.11
C GLU A 2 74.94 66.23 55.08
N GLN A 3 74.76 67.43 55.63
CA GLN A 3 75.72 68.00 56.60
C GLN A 3 75.55 67.49 58.04
N GLN A 4 74.37 66.97 58.40
CA GLN A 4 74.07 66.57 59.78
C GLN A 4 74.60 65.16 60.11
N ASP A 5 74.61 64.26 59.12
CA ASP A 5 75.14 62.89 59.29
C ASP A 5 76.68 62.85 59.34
N ILE A 6 77.37 63.72 58.61
CA ILE A 6 78.85 63.76 58.55
C ILE A 6 79.47 64.31 59.85
N MET A 7 78.72 65.09 60.65
CA MET A 7 79.23 65.80 61.84
C MET A 7 78.90 65.13 63.18
N SER A 8 78.31 63.93 63.16
CA SER A 8 77.91 63.20 64.38
C SER A 8 79.09 62.69 65.23
N TYR A 9 80.32 62.71 64.70
CA TYR A 9 81.54 62.19 65.35
C TYR A 9 82.71 63.20 65.47
N SER A 10 82.43 64.51 65.46
CA SER A 10 83.46 65.55 65.68
C SER A 10 83.34 66.15 67.09
N GLU A 11 84.48 66.31 67.78
CA GLU A 11 84.59 66.95 69.11
C GLU A 11 83.99 68.37 69.15
N ASP A 12 83.81 69.00 67.98
CA ASP A 12 83.31 70.37 67.80
C ASP A 12 81.80 70.47 67.55
N SER A 13 81.06 69.35 67.58
CA SER A 13 79.61 69.34 67.33
C SER A 13 78.83 70.33 68.21
N THR A 14 79.26 70.51 69.47
CA THR A 14 78.67 71.48 70.39
C THR A 14 78.90 72.93 69.97
N ILE A 15 80.09 73.25 69.49
CA ILE A 15 80.44 74.61 69.03
C ILE A 15 79.64 74.95 67.77
N ILE A 16 79.50 73.99 66.86
CA ILE A 16 78.74 74.16 65.62
C ILE A 16 77.24 74.29 65.89
N GLY A 17 76.70 73.52 66.84
CA GLY A 17 75.34 73.69 67.33
C GLY A 17 75.09 75.10 67.88
N LEU A 18 76.03 75.63 68.67
CA LEU A 18 75.94 76.99 69.21
C LEU A 18 75.99 78.07 68.12
N ILE A 19 76.88 77.92 67.13
CA ILE A 19 76.97 78.85 66.00
C ILE A 19 75.68 78.82 65.17
N ASN A 20 75.15 77.63 64.86
CA ASN A 20 73.90 77.49 64.11
C ASN A 20 72.71 78.10 64.87
N LEU A 21 72.64 77.88 66.19
CA LEU A 21 71.63 78.52 67.04
C LEU A 21 71.76 80.04 67.01
N HIS A 22 72.98 80.56 67.16
CA HIS A 22 73.24 81.98 67.10
C HIS A 22 72.80 82.59 65.76
N VAL A 23 73.18 81.97 64.64
CA VAL A 23 72.80 82.43 63.28
C VAL A 23 71.28 82.42 63.10
N ALA A 24 70.61 81.32 63.49
CA ALA A 24 69.15 81.24 63.40
C ALA A 24 68.47 82.30 64.26
N MET A 25 68.96 82.50 65.49
CA MET A 25 68.42 83.51 66.41
C MET A 25 68.65 84.93 65.90
N VAL A 26 69.81 85.25 65.32
CA VAL A 26 70.06 86.56 64.70
C VAL A 26 69.04 86.82 63.59
N GLN A 27 68.81 85.85 62.69
CA GLN A 27 67.84 86.00 61.61
C GLN A 27 66.41 86.23 62.12
N ILE A 28 66.00 85.50 63.17
CA ILE A 28 64.67 85.69 63.79
C ILE A 28 64.60 87.06 64.47
N CYS A 29 65.60 87.40 65.27
CA CYS A 29 65.68 88.64 66.01
C CYS A 29 65.66 89.87 65.08
N ASP A 30 66.38 89.84 63.97
CA ASP A 30 66.36 90.91 62.97
C ASP A 30 64.96 91.14 62.39
N ARG A 31 64.21 90.05 62.13
CA ARG A 31 62.83 90.13 61.63
C ARG A 31 61.83 90.70 62.64
N ILE A 32 62.13 90.59 63.94
CA ILE A 32 61.31 91.16 65.02
C ILE A 32 61.89 92.48 65.57
N TYR A 33 62.75 93.14 64.79
CA TYR A 33 63.40 94.41 65.12
C TYR A 33 64.31 94.38 66.35
N LEU A 34 64.80 93.20 66.73
CA LEU A 34 65.81 93.02 67.76
C LEU A 34 67.19 92.89 67.12
N LYS A 35 67.93 93.99 67.12
CA LYS A 35 69.30 94.05 66.56
C LYS A 35 70.35 93.73 67.63
N ASP A 36 71.55 93.37 67.17
CA ASP A 36 72.77 93.22 68.00
C ASP A 36 72.72 92.06 69.01
N LEU A 37 72.11 90.94 68.59
CA LEU A 37 72.24 89.67 69.30
C LEU A 37 73.69 89.16 69.15
N CYS A 38 74.35 88.86 70.27
CA CYS A 38 75.71 88.33 70.30
C CYS A 38 75.72 86.90 70.83
N ILE A 39 76.77 86.12 70.51
CA ILE A 39 76.93 84.75 71.05
C ILE A 39 76.97 84.72 72.59
N THR A 40 77.49 85.78 73.21
CA THR A 40 77.52 85.96 74.67
C THR A 40 76.14 86.10 75.28
N ASP A 41 75.13 86.52 74.51
CA ASP A 41 73.76 86.61 75.01
C ASP A 41 73.13 85.22 75.20
N ILE A 42 73.68 84.21 74.51
CA ILE A 42 73.28 82.80 74.61
C ILE A 42 74.10 82.10 75.71
N THR A 43 75.42 82.28 75.71
CA THR A 43 76.33 81.55 76.61
C THR A 43 76.50 82.18 77.98
N SER A 44 76.28 83.49 78.12
CA SER A 44 76.49 84.25 79.36
C SER A 44 75.51 85.43 79.47
N PRO A 45 74.20 85.15 79.60
CA PRO A 45 73.16 86.16 79.54
C PRO A 45 73.23 87.20 80.66
N GLY A 46 73.31 88.48 80.29
CA GLY A 46 73.13 89.60 81.23
C GLY A 46 71.66 89.80 81.59
N SER A 47 71.32 89.90 82.88
CA SER A 47 69.94 89.98 83.38
C SER A 47 69.09 91.11 82.76
N LYS A 48 69.68 92.28 82.50
CA LYS A 48 69.01 93.40 81.83
C LYS A 48 68.74 93.15 80.35
N LYS A 49 69.73 92.59 79.62
CA LYS A 49 69.65 92.35 78.18
C LYS A 49 68.67 91.22 77.86
N VAL A 50 68.72 90.14 78.64
CA VAL A 50 67.74 89.04 78.55
C VAL A 50 66.33 89.53 78.82
N ARG A 51 66.11 90.33 79.87
CA ARG A 51 64.77 90.88 80.15
C ARG A 51 64.23 91.69 78.97
N LYS A 52 65.08 92.50 78.31
CA LYS A 52 64.71 93.25 77.11
C LYS A 52 64.36 92.29 75.96
N GLN A 53 65.22 91.32 75.67
CA GLN A 53 65.01 90.33 74.61
C GLN A 53 63.72 89.52 74.81
N ALA A 54 63.50 89.00 76.02
CA ALA A 54 62.30 88.27 76.39
C ALA A 54 61.03 89.11 76.22
N LYS A 55 61.07 90.41 76.55
CA LYS A 55 59.92 91.32 76.36
C LYS A 55 59.57 91.49 74.88
N PHE A 56 60.56 91.67 74.01
CA PHE A 56 60.32 91.79 72.56
C PHE A 56 59.77 90.49 71.97
N LEU A 57 60.33 89.34 72.37
CA LEU A 57 59.84 88.03 71.95
C LEU A 57 58.40 87.79 72.42
N ALA A 58 58.08 88.09 73.68
CA ALA A 58 56.72 87.95 74.20
C ALA A 58 55.73 88.83 73.44
N ASN A 59 56.10 90.09 73.13
CA ASN A 59 55.26 90.98 72.34
C ASN A 59 55.06 90.46 70.91
N PHE A 60 56.10 89.91 70.28
CA PHE A 60 55.99 89.30 68.96
C PHE A 60 55.10 88.07 68.95
N ILE A 61 55.25 87.18 69.95
CA ILE A 61 54.39 86.01 70.10
C ILE A 61 52.94 86.44 70.24
N LEU A 62 52.63 87.43 71.09
CA LEU A 62 51.28 87.94 71.25
C LEU A 62 50.71 88.50 69.93
N TYR A 63 51.52 89.25 69.18
CA TYR A 63 51.14 89.75 67.86
C TYR A 63 50.88 88.60 66.87
N ALA A 64 51.76 87.61 66.83
CA ALA A 64 51.65 86.45 65.95
C ALA A 64 50.40 85.63 66.27
N THR A 65 50.11 85.34 67.54
CA THR A 65 48.89 84.64 67.97
C THR A 65 47.63 85.42 67.59
N ASN A 66 47.61 86.73 67.78
CA ASN A 66 46.47 87.55 67.35
C ASN A 66 46.29 87.52 65.82
N LYS A 67 47.39 87.59 65.07
CA LYS A 67 47.36 87.53 63.60
C LYS A 67 47.03 86.13 63.06
N GLU A 68 47.36 85.09 63.82
CA GLU A 68 46.97 83.71 63.53
C GLU A 68 45.45 83.56 63.64
N SER A 69 44.84 84.15 64.66
CA SER A 69 43.37 84.21 64.78
C SER A 69 42.73 84.99 63.63
N ASP A 70 43.32 86.09 63.17
CA ASP A 70 42.83 86.84 61.99
C ASP A 70 42.81 86.01 60.68
N ILE A 71 43.61 84.93 60.60
CA ILE A 71 43.68 84.06 59.41
C ILE A 71 43.12 82.65 59.65
N GLU A 72 42.61 82.37 60.84
CA GLU A 72 42.14 81.04 61.26
C GLU A 72 41.03 80.50 60.36
N ASP A 73 40.11 81.37 59.94
CA ASP A 73 39.03 81.02 58.99
C ASP A 73 39.58 80.54 57.65
N LYS A 74 40.63 81.19 57.14
CA LYS A 74 41.27 80.81 55.86
C LYS A 74 42.03 79.49 56.00
N ILE A 75 42.71 79.28 57.12
CA ILE A 75 43.40 78.02 57.41
C ILE A 75 42.37 76.88 57.47
N SER A 76 41.26 77.09 58.19
CA SER A 76 40.16 76.14 58.31
C SER A 76 39.54 75.83 56.94
N GLU A 77 39.35 76.85 56.09
CA GLU A 77 38.86 76.66 54.73
C GLU A 77 39.81 75.78 53.89
N ILE A 78 41.12 76.04 53.94
CA ILE A 78 42.14 75.25 53.23
C ILE A 78 42.11 73.80 53.72
N GLN A 79 42.06 73.57 55.03
CA GLN A 79 42.01 72.24 55.62
C GLN A 79 40.73 71.49 55.22
N ASN A 80 39.57 72.16 55.24
CA ASN A 80 38.31 71.58 54.80
C ASN A 80 38.32 71.20 53.32
N ARG A 81 38.85 72.09 52.46
CA ARG A 81 39.01 71.80 51.02
C ARG A 81 39.97 70.61 50.80
N ALA A 82 41.06 70.54 51.54
CA ALA A 82 42.00 69.42 51.46
C ALA A 82 41.34 68.08 51.88
N LYS A 83 40.52 68.11 52.93
CA LYS A 83 39.75 66.93 53.37
C LYS A 83 38.76 66.47 52.30
N ILE A 84 37.96 67.38 51.75
CA ILE A 84 37.01 67.07 50.65
C ILE A 84 37.75 66.47 49.45
N LEU A 85 38.91 67.03 49.08
CA LEU A 85 39.72 66.51 47.98
C LEU A 85 40.20 65.08 48.24
N ASN A 86 40.68 64.80 49.45
CA ASN A 86 41.11 63.45 49.84
C ASN A 86 39.94 62.46 49.79
N ASP A 87 38.76 62.82 50.31
CA ASP A 87 37.57 61.97 50.27
C ASP A 87 37.14 61.66 48.82
N ILE A 88 37.25 62.64 47.91
CA ILE A 88 36.97 62.43 46.48
C ILE A 88 38.00 61.48 45.85
N LEU A 89 39.29 61.64 46.18
CA LEU A 89 40.35 60.77 45.67
C LEU A 89 40.19 59.33 46.16
N GLU A 90 39.83 59.13 47.43
CA GLU A 90 39.57 57.82 48.00
C GLU A 90 38.39 57.13 47.30
N LYS A 91 37.24 57.81 47.19
CA LYS A 91 36.06 57.29 46.47
C LYS A 91 36.37 56.97 45.01
N LYS A 92 37.19 57.80 44.34
CA LYS A 92 37.62 57.54 42.96
C LYS A 92 38.44 56.25 42.87
N ASN A 93 39.39 56.06 43.79
CA ASN A 93 40.23 54.87 43.83
C ASN A 93 39.42 53.60 44.13
N GLU A 94 38.48 53.66 45.07
CA GLU A 94 37.54 52.56 45.34
C GLU A 94 36.71 52.19 44.11
N THR A 95 36.17 53.20 43.42
CA THR A 95 35.38 53.00 42.20
C THR A 95 36.23 52.37 41.09
N LEU A 96 37.47 52.82 40.92
CA LEU A 96 38.40 52.24 39.94
C LEU A 96 38.74 50.79 40.25
N LYS A 97 38.99 50.47 41.53
CA LYS A 97 39.26 49.10 41.97
C LYS A 97 38.05 48.19 41.70
N ALA A 98 36.85 48.60 42.09
CA ALA A 98 35.62 47.85 41.84
C ALA A 98 35.37 47.63 40.34
N ARG A 99 35.63 48.64 39.50
CA ARG A 99 35.52 48.51 38.04
C ARG A 99 36.51 47.50 37.48
N ASN A 100 37.76 47.53 37.96
CA ASN A 100 38.80 46.60 37.53
C ASN A 100 38.49 45.17 37.95
N ASP A 101 38.05 44.95 39.19
CA ASP A 101 37.65 43.63 39.69
C ASP A 101 36.48 43.06 38.88
N LYS A 102 35.50 43.89 38.54
CA LYS A 102 34.38 43.50 37.67
C LYS A 102 34.86 43.14 36.26
N ALA A 103 35.76 43.93 35.67
CA ALA A 103 36.32 43.64 34.35
C ALA A 103 37.11 42.32 34.34
N LEU A 104 37.93 42.08 35.36
CA LEU A 104 38.69 40.85 35.54
C LEU A 104 37.76 39.63 35.70
N HIS A 105 36.70 39.77 36.48
CA HIS A 105 35.70 38.71 36.64
C HIS A 105 35.00 38.37 35.31
N VAL A 106 34.58 39.38 34.55
CA VAL A 106 33.97 39.18 33.22
C VAL A 106 34.96 38.51 32.26
N ALA A 107 36.23 38.94 32.24
CA ALA A 107 37.26 38.32 31.41
C ALA A 107 37.47 36.84 31.75
N LYS A 108 37.51 36.49 33.04
CA LYS A 108 37.58 35.09 33.50
C LYS A 108 36.37 34.28 33.03
N GLN A 109 35.16 34.83 33.15
CA GLN A 109 33.94 34.17 32.68
C GLN A 109 33.95 33.94 31.16
N LEU A 110 34.41 34.93 30.38
CA LEU A 110 34.55 34.80 28.92
C LEU A 110 35.55 33.71 28.55
N SER A 111 36.72 33.66 29.21
CA SER A 111 37.71 32.60 28.96
C SER A 111 37.15 31.20 29.27
N SER A 112 36.42 31.03 30.38
CA SER A 112 35.74 29.77 30.68
C SER A 112 34.68 29.41 29.64
N LYS A 113 33.89 30.39 29.16
CA LYS A 113 32.90 30.19 28.10
C LYS A 113 33.56 29.72 26.80
N GLU A 114 34.67 30.33 26.40
CA GLU A 114 35.43 29.92 25.20
C GLU A 114 35.95 28.48 25.31
N LYS A 115 36.46 28.08 26.49
CA LYS A 115 36.87 26.69 26.75
C LYS A 115 35.71 25.71 26.57
N TYR A 116 34.55 26.00 27.15
CA TYR A 116 33.38 25.14 26.99
C TYR A 116 32.88 25.07 25.55
N ILE A 117 32.93 26.19 24.81
CA ILE A 117 32.58 26.19 23.38
C ILE A 117 33.51 25.25 22.60
N ALA A 118 34.82 25.31 22.85
CA ALA A 118 35.78 24.42 22.20
C ALA A 118 35.56 22.94 22.56
N GLU A 119 35.26 22.64 23.82
CA GLU A 119 34.96 21.27 24.27
C GLU A 119 33.67 20.73 23.64
N ILE A 120 32.62 21.55 23.57
CA ILE A 120 31.35 21.20 22.89
C ILE A 120 31.61 20.86 21.42
N GLN A 121 32.42 21.65 20.71
CA GLN A 121 32.77 21.38 19.31
C GLN A 121 33.49 20.04 19.15
N ILE A 122 34.45 19.73 20.03
CA ILE A 122 35.16 18.44 20.02
C ILE A 122 34.18 17.28 20.23
N LEU A 123 33.26 17.42 21.19
CA LEU A 123 32.24 16.41 21.47
C LEU A 123 31.29 16.21 20.28
N GLN A 124 30.85 17.29 19.64
CA GLN A 124 30.01 17.24 18.43
C GLN A 124 30.70 16.46 17.30
N THR A 125 31.96 16.79 16.99
CA THR A 125 32.72 16.06 15.96
C THR A 125 32.89 14.58 16.31
N ARG A 126 33.08 14.25 17.61
CA ARG A 126 33.16 12.85 18.07
C ARG A 126 31.84 12.12 17.90
N ILE A 127 30.71 12.76 18.22
CA ILE A 127 29.37 12.20 18.02
C ILE A 127 29.11 11.93 16.54
N GLU A 128 29.42 12.88 15.65
CA GLU A 128 29.26 12.69 14.21
C GLU A 128 30.09 11.50 13.68
N LYS A 129 31.35 11.39 14.11
CA LYS A 129 32.22 10.27 13.75
C LYS A 129 31.65 8.94 14.24
N ASN A 130 31.11 8.90 15.45
CA ASN A 130 30.50 7.70 16.02
C ASN A 130 29.21 7.33 15.29
N ASN A 131 28.36 8.31 14.93
CA ASN A 131 27.14 8.07 14.17
C ASN A 131 27.45 7.47 12.79
N LYS A 132 28.46 7.99 12.09
CA LYS A 132 28.91 7.40 10.80
C LYS A 132 29.33 5.95 10.96
N LYS A 133 30.08 5.62 12.03
CA LYS A 133 30.47 4.23 12.33
C LYS A 133 29.26 3.36 12.66
N TYR A 134 28.31 3.87 13.44
CA TYR A 134 27.10 3.15 13.78
C TYR A 134 26.30 2.77 12.53
N VAL A 135 26.12 3.70 11.60
CA VAL A 135 25.43 3.45 10.32
C VAL A 135 26.17 2.38 9.49
N ASP A 136 27.49 2.43 9.39
CA ASP A 136 28.30 1.41 8.69
C ASP A 136 28.20 0.02 9.36
N ILE A 137 28.20 -0.04 10.70
CA ILE A 137 28.01 -1.31 11.41
C ILE A 137 26.61 -1.86 11.18
N MET A 138 25.58 -1.02 11.24
CA MET A 138 24.20 -1.42 11.02
C MET A 138 23.98 -1.97 9.61
N SER A 139 24.54 -1.35 8.57
CA SER A 139 24.43 -1.84 7.19
C SER A 139 25.13 -3.18 6.98
N ARG A 140 26.28 -3.40 7.63
CA ARG A 140 26.96 -4.70 7.61
C ARG A 140 26.16 -5.77 8.35
N MET A 141 25.52 -5.41 9.45
CA MET A 141 24.69 -6.32 10.23
C MET A 141 23.44 -6.74 9.44
N THR A 142 22.75 -5.82 8.77
CA THR A 142 21.61 -6.15 7.91
C THR A 142 22.03 -7.03 6.74
N ALA A 143 23.13 -6.71 6.06
CA ALA A 143 23.63 -7.54 4.96
C ALA A 143 24.05 -8.95 5.41
N ALA A 144 24.58 -9.08 6.63
CA ALA A 144 24.91 -10.39 7.21
C ALA A 144 23.65 -11.20 7.55
N GLU A 145 22.62 -10.55 8.10
CA GLU A 145 21.34 -11.20 8.40
C GLU A 145 20.61 -11.65 7.13
N GLU A 146 20.63 -10.84 6.07
CA GLU A 146 20.08 -11.24 4.75
C GLU A 146 20.80 -12.47 4.19
N LYS A 147 22.14 -12.52 4.25
CA LYS A 147 22.91 -13.70 3.82
C LYS A 147 22.60 -14.93 4.66
N LYS A 148 22.44 -14.78 5.98
CA LYS A 148 22.04 -15.86 6.87
C LYS A 148 20.65 -16.38 6.52
N GLN A 149 19.69 -15.49 6.26
CA GLN A 149 18.33 -15.86 5.87
C GLN A 149 18.33 -16.64 4.56
N GLN A 150 19.06 -16.16 3.54
CA GLN A 150 19.26 -16.88 2.27
C GLN A 150 19.87 -18.28 2.48
N ALA A 151 20.86 -18.41 3.37
CA ALA A 151 21.48 -19.70 3.66
C ALA A 151 20.52 -20.67 4.36
N VAL A 152 19.68 -20.18 5.27
CA VAL A 152 18.64 -20.98 5.95
C VAL A 152 17.58 -21.46 4.96
N GLU A 153 17.13 -20.59 4.05
CA GLU A 153 16.18 -20.95 3.00
C GLU A 153 16.76 -22.02 2.07
N LEU A 154 17.98 -21.81 1.56
CA LEU A 154 18.69 -22.79 0.73
C LEU A 154 18.84 -24.14 1.47
N TYR A 155 19.27 -24.12 2.72
CA TYR A 155 19.34 -25.33 3.54
C TYR A 155 17.98 -26.04 3.66
N GLY A 156 16.90 -25.30 3.86
CA GLY A 156 15.53 -25.84 3.88
C GLY A 156 15.15 -26.52 2.55
N THR A 157 15.51 -25.92 1.42
CA THR A 157 15.29 -26.52 0.11
C THR A 157 16.11 -27.80 -0.10
N TYR A 158 17.39 -27.80 0.27
CA TYR A 158 18.23 -28.98 0.14
C TYR A 158 17.80 -30.10 1.08
N LYS A 159 17.39 -29.78 2.30
CA LYS A 159 16.86 -30.75 3.26
C LYS A 159 15.60 -31.42 2.72
N THR A 160 14.67 -30.65 2.14
CA THR A 160 13.44 -31.21 1.55
C THR A 160 13.73 -32.05 0.30
N GLN A 161 14.67 -31.63 -0.55
CA GLN A 161 15.14 -32.44 -1.69
C GLN A 161 15.79 -33.76 -1.24
N ALA A 162 16.69 -33.70 -0.25
CA ALA A 162 17.35 -34.87 0.30
C ALA A 162 16.34 -35.87 0.91
N LEU A 163 15.31 -35.37 1.62
CA LEU A 163 14.23 -36.20 2.16
C LEU A 163 13.42 -36.88 1.05
N LYS A 164 13.09 -36.15 -0.03
CA LYS A 164 12.40 -36.73 -1.20
C LYS A 164 13.23 -37.83 -1.84
N LEU A 165 14.51 -37.57 -2.12
CA LEU A 165 15.43 -38.55 -2.69
C LEU A 165 15.58 -39.78 -1.80
N SER A 166 15.73 -39.58 -0.48
CA SER A 166 15.81 -40.68 0.49
C SER A 166 14.54 -41.56 0.44
N LYS A 167 13.36 -40.95 0.35
CA LYS A 167 12.09 -41.68 0.19
C LYS A 167 12.07 -42.49 -1.11
N THR A 168 12.44 -41.89 -2.24
CA THR A 168 12.50 -42.57 -3.54
C THR A 168 13.51 -43.72 -3.54
N ILE A 169 14.67 -43.55 -2.89
CA ILE A 169 15.66 -44.62 -2.74
C ILE A 169 15.07 -45.77 -1.92
N GLY A 170 14.36 -45.47 -0.82
CA GLY A 170 13.69 -46.51 -0.02
C GLY A 170 12.62 -47.27 -0.80
N GLU A 171 11.81 -46.57 -1.59
CA GLU A 171 10.81 -47.18 -2.49
C GLU A 171 11.49 -48.10 -3.53
N LEU A 172 12.54 -47.63 -4.21
CA LEU A 172 13.29 -48.43 -5.18
C LEU A 172 13.99 -49.63 -4.53
N GLN A 173 14.53 -49.49 -3.32
CA GLN A 173 15.16 -50.59 -2.60
C GLN A 173 14.18 -51.70 -2.20
N LEU A 174 12.91 -51.38 -2.00
CA LEU A 174 11.85 -52.37 -1.78
C LEU A 174 11.46 -53.11 -3.07
N GLU A 175 11.60 -52.46 -4.22
CA GLU A 175 11.31 -53.06 -5.53
C GLU A 175 12.47 -53.96 -6.02
N ILE A 176 13.67 -53.80 -5.47
CA ILE A 176 14.80 -54.69 -5.75
C ILE A 176 14.54 -56.05 -5.12
N VAL A 177 14.32 -57.02 -5.99
CA VAL A 177 14.19 -58.43 -5.66
C VAL A 177 15.56 -59.01 -5.27
N LYS A 178 15.65 -59.65 -4.09
CA LYS A 178 16.93 -60.08 -3.52
C LYS A 178 17.27 -61.55 -3.76
N THR A 179 16.30 -62.36 -4.18
CA THR A 179 16.48 -63.80 -4.40
C THR A 179 15.97 -64.23 -5.79
N PRO A 180 16.55 -65.28 -6.40
CA PRO A 180 16.11 -65.79 -7.70
C PRO A 180 14.63 -66.21 -7.74
N GLU A 181 14.10 -66.67 -6.60
CA GLU A 181 12.72 -67.17 -6.44
C GLU A 181 11.70 -66.02 -6.46
N GLU A 182 11.97 -64.94 -5.74
CA GLU A 182 11.15 -63.72 -5.78
C GLU A 182 11.17 -63.10 -7.19
N TYR A 183 12.27 -63.24 -7.94
CA TYR A 183 12.39 -62.65 -9.28
C TYR A 183 11.52 -63.42 -10.27
N GLN A 184 11.52 -64.75 -10.20
CA GLN A 184 10.61 -65.58 -10.99
C GLN A 184 9.15 -65.31 -10.66
N MET A 185 8.82 -65.10 -9.38
CA MET A 185 7.45 -64.75 -8.97
C MET A 185 7.03 -63.41 -9.57
N ARG A 186 7.89 -62.39 -9.50
CA ARG A 186 7.61 -61.07 -10.06
C ARG A 186 7.52 -61.07 -11.59
N LEU A 187 8.35 -61.87 -12.25
CA LEU A 187 8.28 -62.08 -13.70
C LEU A 187 6.96 -62.73 -14.11
N SER A 188 6.52 -63.75 -13.39
CA SER A 188 5.23 -64.43 -13.61
C SER A 188 4.03 -63.50 -13.40
N GLU A 189 4.06 -62.64 -12.37
CA GLU A 189 3.03 -61.61 -12.16
C GLU A 189 2.96 -60.62 -13.33
N LEU A 190 4.10 -60.16 -13.84
CA LEU A 190 4.16 -59.22 -14.96
C LEU A 190 3.67 -59.86 -16.26
N GLU A 191 4.04 -61.12 -16.52
CA GLU A 191 3.55 -61.89 -17.67
C GLU A 191 2.03 -62.10 -17.60
N GLN A 192 1.48 -62.38 -16.42
CA GLN A 192 0.02 -62.46 -16.22
C GLN A 192 -0.67 -61.13 -16.51
N GLN A 193 -0.16 -60.02 -15.97
CA GLN A 193 -0.71 -58.69 -16.24
C GLN A 193 -0.67 -58.31 -17.73
N GLN A 194 0.44 -58.65 -18.41
CA GLN A 194 0.56 -58.45 -19.84
C GLN A 194 -0.47 -59.28 -20.61
N SER A 195 -0.63 -60.56 -20.28
CA SER A 195 -1.61 -61.44 -20.94
C SER A 195 -3.06 -60.97 -20.75
N ALA A 196 -3.40 -60.45 -19.56
CA ALA A 196 -4.73 -59.90 -19.27
C ALA A 196 -5.01 -58.65 -20.12
N LYS A 197 -4.04 -57.74 -20.23
CA LYS A 197 -4.18 -56.53 -21.07
C LYS A 197 -4.28 -56.86 -22.57
N VAL A 198 -3.60 -57.91 -23.03
CA VAL A 198 -3.71 -58.36 -24.43
C VAL A 198 -5.12 -58.87 -24.71
N LYS A 199 -5.68 -59.71 -23.82
CA LYS A 199 -7.07 -60.20 -23.96
C LYS A 199 -8.10 -59.08 -23.94
N GLU A 200 -7.94 -58.11 -23.04
CA GLU A 200 -8.82 -56.92 -22.98
C GLU A 200 -8.77 -56.11 -24.27
N ARG A 201 -7.58 -56.01 -24.89
CA ARG A 201 -7.43 -55.34 -26.18
C ARG A 201 -8.11 -56.09 -27.32
N GLU A 202 -8.02 -57.43 -27.33
CA GLU A 202 -8.66 -58.28 -28.34
C GLU A 202 -10.20 -58.18 -28.27
N THR A 203 -10.79 -58.28 -27.07
CA THR A 203 -12.24 -58.14 -26.91
C THR A 203 -12.75 -56.77 -27.30
N MET A 204 -11.99 -55.71 -27.00
CA MET A 204 -12.34 -54.36 -27.41
C MET A 204 -12.25 -54.17 -28.94
N GLN A 205 -11.31 -54.87 -29.59
CA GLN A 205 -11.17 -54.84 -31.05
C GLN A 205 -12.30 -55.60 -31.76
N GLU A 206 -12.75 -56.74 -31.22
CA GLU A 206 -13.94 -57.46 -31.71
C GLU A 206 -15.19 -56.58 -31.61
N ALA A 207 -15.44 -55.97 -30.45
CA ALA A 207 -16.59 -55.07 -30.25
C ALA A 207 -16.57 -53.87 -31.22
N PHE A 208 -15.39 -53.38 -31.59
CA PHE A 208 -15.24 -52.33 -32.59
C PHE A 208 -15.65 -52.79 -34.01
N GLN A 209 -15.30 -54.02 -34.38
CA GLN A 209 -15.69 -54.58 -35.68
C GLN A 209 -17.21 -54.82 -35.76
N ASP A 210 -17.81 -55.33 -34.70
CA ASP A 210 -19.27 -55.54 -34.62
C ASP A 210 -20.02 -54.22 -34.78
N LYS A 211 -19.58 -53.18 -34.07
CA LYS A 211 -20.19 -51.84 -34.16
C LYS A 211 -20.05 -51.25 -35.56
N LYS A 212 -18.92 -51.50 -36.24
CA LYS A 212 -18.72 -51.08 -37.63
C LYS A 212 -19.70 -51.78 -38.58
N TYR A 213 -19.91 -53.09 -38.41
CA TYR A 213 -20.90 -53.84 -39.20
C TYR A 213 -22.33 -53.32 -39.00
N LEU A 214 -22.72 -53.02 -37.74
CA LEU A 214 -24.03 -52.45 -37.43
C LEU A 214 -24.26 -51.07 -38.08
N ILE A 215 -23.23 -50.21 -38.12
CA ILE A 215 -23.31 -48.91 -38.79
C ILE A 215 -23.57 -49.08 -40.29
N GLU A 216 -22.90 -50.04 -40.95
CA GLU A 216 -23.10 -50.31 -42.38
C GLU A 216 -24.52 -50.82 -42.65
N GLN A 217 -25.05 -51.70 -41.80
CA GLN A 217 -26.44 -52.17 -41.88
C GLN A 217 -27.43 -51.02 -41.72
N GLN A 218 -27.23 -50.13 -40.74
CA GLN A 218 -28.07 -48.96 -40.56
C GLN A 218 -28.05 -48.04 -41.78
N LYS A 219 -26.87 -47.80 -42.37
CA LYS A 219 -26.73 -46.98 -43.59
C LYS A 219 -27.54 -47.53 -44.76
N ASN A 220 -27.53 -48.86 -44.95
CA ASN A 220 -28.32 -49.52 -45.98
C ASN A 220 -29.83 -49.35 -45.73
N ILE A 221 -30.29 -49.55 -44.49
CA ILE A 221 -31.70 -49.35 -44.11
C ILE A 221 -32.11 -47.89 -44.36
N LEU A 222 -31.28 -46.93 -43.98
CA LEU A 222 -31.57 -45.50 -44.13
C LEU A 222 -31.70 -45.12 -45.61
N THR A 223 -30.81 -45.65 -46.45
CA THR A 223 -30.86 -45.47 -47.90
C THR A 223 -32.18 -46.02 -48.48
N PHE A 224 -32.59 -47.21 -48.05
CA PHE A 224 -33.88 -47.79 -48.45
C PHE A 224 -35.09 -46.95 -48.01
N ILE A 225 -35.10 -46.46 -46.75
CA ILE A 225 -36.18 -45.58 -46.26
C ILE A 225 -36.26 -44.31 -47.11
N GLN A 226 -35.11 -43.76 -47.51
CA GLN A 226 -35.04 -42.55 -48.33
C GLN A 226 -35.60 -42.78 -49.73
N GLU A 227 -35.32 -43.93 -50.36
CA GLU A 227 -35.93 -44.32 -51.63
C GLU A 227 -37.45 -44.49 -51.52
N GLN A 228 -37.95 -45.08 -50.43
CA GLN A 228 -39.40 -45.21 -50.22
C GLN A 228 -40.07 -43.86 -49.98
N LEU A 229 -39.43 -42.94 -49.25
CA LEU A 229 -39.94 -41.58 -49.05
C LEU A 229 -40.13 -40.84 -50.37
N VAL A 230 -39.18 -40.96 -51.31
CA VAL A 230 -39.31 -40.37 -52.66
C VAL A 230 -40.53 -40.94 -53.38
N LYS A 231 -40.73 -42.27 -53.35
CA LYS A 231 -41.92 -42.90 -53.94
C LYS A 231 -43.23 -42.43 -53.27
N PHE A 232 -43.25 -42.27 -51.96
CA PHE A 232 -44.42 -41.76 -51.25
C PHE A 232 -44.73 -40.31 -51.63
N THR A 233 -43.72 -39.47 -51.89
CA THR A 233 -43.96 -38.11 -52.39
C THR A 233 -44.58 -38.11 -53.78
N GLU A 234 -44.15 -39.00 -54.68
CA GLU A 234 -44.79 -39.16 -55.99
C GLU A 234 -46.25 -39.62 -55.87
N ILE A 235 -46.54 -40.57 -54.97
CA ILE A 235 -47.91 -41.04 -54.71
C ILE A 235 -48.79 -39.90 -54.16
N ARG A 236 -48.27 -39.08 -53.25
CA ARG A 236 -48.99 -37.92 -52.72
C ARG A 236 -49.32 -36.93 -53.83
N ASP A 237 -48.36 -36.64 -54.69
CA ASP A 237 -48.56 -35.70 -55.81
C ASP A 237 -49.61 -36.24 -56.79
N ILE A 238 -49.61 -37.55 -57.07
CA ILE A 238 -50.66 -38.23 -57.85
C ILE A 238 -52.02 -38.16 -57.13
N HIS A 239 -52.06 -38.35 -55.81
CA HIS A 239 -53.31 -38.27 -55.04
C HIS A 239 -53.92 -36.86 -55.09
N ASP A 240 -53.09 -35.81 -54.98
CA ASP A 240 -53.54 -34.43 -55.11
C ASP A 240 -54.06 -34.12 -56.51
N GLN A 241 -53.45 -34.68 -57.56
CA GLN A 241 -53.98 -34.62 -58.92
C GLN A 241 -55.32 -35.34 -59.06
N LEU A 242 -55.45 -36.56 -58.52
CA LEU A 242 -56.69 -37.32 -58.49
C LEU A 242 -57.81 -36.57 -57.75
N LYS A 243 -57.49 -35.89 -56.64
CA LYS A 243 -58.46 -35.08 -55.91
C LYS A 243 -58.97 -33.91 -56.75
N LYS A 244 -58.09 -33.24 -57.52
CA LYS A 244 -58.50 -32.20 -58.50
C LYS A 244 -59.40 -32.78 -59.60
N ILE A 245 -59.04 -33.94 -60.17
CA ILE A 245 -59.84 -34.62 -61.18
C ILE A 245 -61.21 -35.03 -60.62
N LYS A 246 -61.27 -35.54 -59.39
CA LYS A 246 -62.53 -35.92 -58.74
C LYS A 246 -63.48 -34.73 -58.54
N VAL A 247 -62.95 -33.57 -58.16
CA VAL A 247 -63.76 -32.34 -58.08
C VAL A 247 -64.30 -31.95 -59.47
N GLN A 248 -63.51 -32.13 -60.53
CA GLN A 248 -63.97 -31.92 -61.91
C GLN A 248 -65.03 -32.95 -62.33
N GLU A 249 -64.84 -34.23 -61.99
CA GLU A 249 -65.77 -35.33 -62.24
C GLU A 249 -67.11 -35.09 -61.55
N ASP A 250 -67.11 -34.72 -60.26
CA ASP A 250 -68.34 -34.41 -59.51
C ASP A 250 -69.09 -33.22 -60.15
N ASN A 251 -68.36 -32.23 -60.69
CA ASN A 251 -68.97 -31.12 -61.40
C ASN A 251 -69.59 -31.56 -62.73
N LEU A 252 -68.90 -32.41 -63.51
CA LEU A 252 -69.43 -33.01 -64.74
C LEU A 252 -70.62 -33.94 -64.45
N ARG A 253 -70.58 -34.72 -63.38
CA ARG A 253 -71.68 -35.61 -62.97
C ARG A 253 -72.93 -34.81 -62.66
N LYS A 254 -72.82 -33.70 -61.94
CA LYS A 254 -73.95 -32.77 -61.74
C LYS A 254 -74.52 -32.27 -63.06
N GLN A 255 -73.67 -31.92 -64.04
CA GLN A 255 -74.13 -31.53 -65.37
C GLN A 255 -74.85 -32.68 -66.10
N VAL A 256 -74.32 -33.90 -66.04
CA VAL A 256 -74.93 -35.10 -66.65
C VAL A 256 -76.26 -35.47 -65.97
N ASP A 257 -76.35 -35.40 -64.65
CA ASP A 257 -77.57 -35.70 -63.90
C ASP A 257 -78.66 -34.67 -64.21
N THR A 258 -78.28 -33.41 -64.44
CA THR A 258 -79.19 -32.37 -64.92
C THR A 258 -79.74 -32.74 -66.31
N LEU A 259 -78.86 -33.13 -67.25
CA LEU A 259 -79.26 -33.59 -68.58
C LEU A 259 -80.11 -34.88 -68.55
N LYS A 260 -79.83 -35.82 -67.64
CA LYS A 260 -80.64 -37.03 -67.47
C LYS A 260 -82.02 -36.72 -66.94
N ALA A 261 -82.15 -35.77 -66.00
CA ALA A 261 -83.45 -35.32 -65.54
C ALA A 261 -84.27 -34.75 -66.70
N ASP A 262 -83.64 -33.96 -67.56
CA ASP A 262 -84.25 -33.44 -68.79
C ASP A 262 -84.68 -34.58 -69.75
N ILE A 263 -83.85 -35.62 -69.92
CA ILE A 263 -84.17 -36.80 -70.75
C ILE A 263 -85.34 -37.62 -70.17
N VAL A 264 -85.36 -37.90 -68.86
CA VAL A 264 -86.45 -38.66 -68.22
C VAL A 264 -87.77 -37.90 -68.35
N GLU A 265 -87.74 -36.57 -68.28
CA GLU A 265 -88.93 -35.77 -68.54
C GLU A 265 -89.42 -35.93 -69.99
N LEU A 266 -88.49 -35.98 -70.96
CA LEU A 266 -88.79 -36.26 -72.37
C LEU A 266 -89.29 -37.70 -72.60
N GLU A 267 -88.70 -38.72 -71.97
CA GLU A 267 -89.10 -40.12 -72.09
C GLU A 267 -90.46 -40.39 -71.45
N LYS A 268 -90.79 -39.76 -70.30
CA LYS A 268 -92.14 -39.82 -69.72
C LYS A 268 -93.19 -39.27 -70.69
N LYS A 269 -92.86 -38.19 -71.41
CA LYS A 269 -93.74 -37.66 -72.47
C LYS A 269 -93.94 -38.67 -73.61
N LEU A 270 -92.97 -39.56 -73.86
CA LEU A 270 -92.99 -40.56 -74.93
C LEU A 270 -93.66 -41.89 -74.52
N GLU A 271 -93.46 -42.39 -73.29
CA GLU A 271 -94.02 -43.67 -72.82
C GLU A 271 -95.54 -43.60 -72.60
N ILE A 272 -96.07 -42.43 -72.21
CA ILE A 272 -97.51 -42.17 -72.14
C ILE A 272 -98.17 -42.34 -73.52
N GLN A 273 -97.46 -42.05 -74.62
CA GLN A 273 -97.95 -42.31 -75.97
C GLN A 273 -97.92 -43.81 -76.33
N LYS A 274 -96.91 -44.55 -75.86
CA LYS A 274 -96.66 -45.94 -76.28
C LYS A 274 -97.56 -46.96 -75.58
N ASN A 275 -97.87 -46.77 -74.29
CA ASN A 275 -98.72 -47.70 -73.53
C ASN A 275 -100.18 -47.73 -73.98
N ARG A 276 -100.70 -46.61 -74.52
CA ARG A 276 -102.01 -46.61 -75.18
C ARG A 276 -102.07 -47.54 -76.39
N HIS A 277 -100.94 -47.85 -77.01
CA HIS A 277 -100.91 -48.58 -78.28
C HIS A 277 -100.80 -50.10 -78.12
N LYS A 278 -100.25 -50.60 -77.01
CA LYS A 278 -100.02 -52.03 -76.76
C LYS A 278 -101.18 -52.75 -76.07
N GLU A 279 -101.95 -52.03 -75.24
CA GLU A 279 -103.05 -52.63 -74.48
C GLU A 279 -104.22 -53.03 -75.39
N ASP A 280 -104.38 -52.31 -76.51
CA ASP A 280 -105.36 -52.63 -77.55
C ASP A 280 -105.01 -53.92 -78.33
N GLU A 281 -103.72 -54.19 -78.59
CA GLU A 281 -103.28 -55.38 -79.34
C GLU A 281 -103.40 -56.70 -78.55
N ILE A 282 -103.15 -56.67 -77.23
CA ILE A 282 -103.11 -57.90 -76.40
C ILE A 282 -104.51 -58.47 -76.15
N ASN A 283 -105.51 -57.60 -75.97
CA ASN A 283 -106.87 -58.03 -75.65
C ASN A 283 -107.54 -58.74 -76.84
N GLU A 284 -107.17 -58.39 -78.08
CA GLU A 284 -107.74 -58.99 -79.28
C GLU A 284 -107.22 -60.42 -79.54
N VAL A 285 -105.92 -60.65 -79.31
CA VAL A 285 -105.28 -61.96 -79.52
C VAL A 285 -105.72 -63.00 -78.46
N HIS A 286 -105.93 -62.56 -77.21
CA HIS A 286 -106.30 -63.47 -76.12
C HIS A 286 -107.73 -64.03 -76.27
N ALA A 287 -108.64 -63.26 -76.87
CA ALA A 287 -110.01 -63.70 -77.13
C ALA A 287 -110.07 -64.81 -78.21
N GLN A 288 -109.25 -64.73 -79.27
CA GLN A 288 -109.26 -65.71 -80.36
C GLN A 288 -108.62 -67.07 -79.98
N CYS A 289 -107.65 -67.08 -79.07
CA CYS A 289 -106.97 -68.31 -78.67
C CYS A 289 -107.83 -69.23 -77.80
N GLU A 290 -108.64 -68.68 -76.87
CA GLU A 290 -109.41 -69.55 -75.96
C GLU A 290 -110.63 -70.20 -76.59
N GLU A 291 -111.21 -69.58 -77.61
CA GLU A 291 -112.35 -70.17 -78.33
C GLU A 291 -111.93 -71.43 -79.12
N ARG A 292 -110.69 -71.47 -79.63
CA ARG A 292 -110.14 -72.61 -80.38
C ARG A 292 -109.65 -73.76 -79.50
N LEU A 293 -109.11 -73.49 -78.31
CA LEU A 293 -108.54 -74.52 -77.44
C LEU A 293 -109.61 -75.31 -76.67
N SER A 294 -110.71 -74.66 -76.29
CA SER A 294 -111.81 -75.28 -75.55
C SER A 294 -112.58 -76.33 -76.38
N SER A 295 -112.76 -76.10 -77.68
CA SER A 295 -113.45 -77.03 -78.59
C SER A 295 -112.66 -78.32 -78.84
N LEU A 296 -111.33 -78.23 -78.97
CA LEU A 296 -110.44 -79.38 -79.18
C LEU A 296 -110.32 -80.30 -77.96
N ARG A 297 -110.33 -79.74 -76.74
CA ARG A 297 -110.26 -80.54 -75.50
C ARG A 297 -111.48 -81.42 -75.30
N ASN A 298 -112.67 -80.95 -75.66
CA ASN A 298 -113.91 -81.73 -75.54
C ASN A 298 -113.98 -82.92 -76.51
N LEU A 299 -113.31 -82.84 -77.67
CA LEU A 299 -113.32 -83.93 -78.66
C LEU A 299 -112.36 -85.07 -78.26
N SER A 300 -111.18 -84.73 -77.72
CA SER A 300 -110.11 -85.71 -77.49
C SER A 300 -110.40 -86.72 -76.37
N ALA A 301 -111.02 -86.30 -75.26
CA ALA A 301 -111.23 -87.22 -74.13
C ALA A 301 -112.41 -88.18 -74.36
N LYS A 302 -113.43 -87.77 -75.13
CA LYS A 302 -114.55 -88.66 -75.51
C LYS A 302 -114.08 -89.82 -76.40
N LEU A 303 -113.08 -89.61 -77.25
CA LEU A 303 -112.51 -90.65 -78.11
C LEU A 303 -111.61 -91.64 -77.34
N LEU A 304 -110.93 -91.21 -76.28
CA LEU A 304 -109.98 -92.05 -75.54
C LEU A 304 -110.63 -93.10 -74.62
N ARG A 305 -111.86 -92.92 -74.14
CA ARG A 305 -112.53 -93.95 -73.30
C ARG A 305 -113.30 -95.01 -74.10
N TYR A 306 -113.60 -94.74 -75.38
CA TYR A 306 -114.31 -95.71 -76.23
C TYR A 306 -113.39 -96.83 -76.78
N PHE A 307 -112.06 -96.66 -76.75
CA PHE A 307 -111.12 -97.51 -77.50
C PHE A 307 -110.27 -98.52 -76.70
N LYS A 308 -110.46 -98.70 -75.38
CA LYS A 308 -109.70 -99.72 -74.61
C LYS A 308 -110.54 -100.73 -73.81
N THR A 309 -111.78 -100.97 -74.24
CA THR A 309 -112.69 -102.00 -73.70
C THR A 309 -112.80 -103.29 -74.52
N LYS A 310 -112.00 -103.58 -75.56
CA LYS A 310 -111.97 -104.93 -76.19
C LYS A 310 -110.79 -105.12 -77.17
N ILE A 311 -110.11 -106.26 -77.05
CA ILE A 311 -109.05 -106.87 -77.92
C ILE A 311 -107.60 -106.44 -77.57
N SER A 312 -106.91 -107.16 -76.68
CA SER A 312 -106.09 -108.36 -76.98
C SER A 312 -105.52 -108.98 -75.70
#